data_AF-A0A7X3X9Q7-F1
#
_entry.id   AF-A0A7X3X9Q7-F1
#
_cell.length_a   1.000
_cell.length_b   1.000
_cell.length_c   1.000
_cell.angle_alpha   90.00
_cell.angle_beta   90.00
_cell.angle_gamma   90.00
#
_symmetry.space_group_name_H-M   'P 1'
#
loop_
_entity.id
_entity.type
_entity.pdbx_description
1 polymer ?
#
loop_
_entity_poly.entity_id
_entity_poly.type
_entity_poly.pdbx_seq_one_letter_code
_entity_poly.pdbx_strand_id
1 'polypeptide(L)'
;MGTLPVHRAADAVLDGRARVPPAAAAGRAVTADAPAPGPIRDPTPLRGALSRLNEARLAPERSSARLGALLSGFEQLAAALPGEDRLPSEDRRPGEDRRPGAAGALAELEGLLAEPGLETGAAALREYLEPILERLIEALLDHPERRLAVYGSLLPGENNHHHVATLVGRWVAGTVEGTLHDRGWAARQGYPGFVPGTSGDRVTVKVLESLGLPDAWDRLDAFEGEAYRRILAPVEMKKTGTGAGSETVWRVCNIYQLTARARPARARDRKRDPA
;
A
#
# COMPACT_ATOMS: atom_id res chain seq x y z
N MET A 1 -6.34 40.86 84.60
CA MET A 1 -4.88 40.74 84.36
C MET A 1 -4.69 39.72 83.24
N GLY A 2 -4.11 39.97 82.07
CA GLY A 2 -3.51 41.16 81.44
C GLY A 2 -3.80 41.09 79.92
N THR A 3 -4.02 42.23 79.24
CA THR A 3 -3.03 42.99 78.43
C THR A 3 -2.40 42.21 77.26
N LEU A 4 -2.85 42.59 76.05
CA LEU A 4 -2.28 42.50 74.69
C LEU A 4 -0.84 43.09 74.59
N PRO A 5 -0.18 43.26 73.41
CA PRO A 5 -0.07 42.50 72.13
C PRO A 5 1.41 42.42 71.62
N VAL A 6 1.71 41.75 70.48
CA VAL A 6 2.82 42.17 69.59
C VAL A 6 2.49 41.93 68.10
N HIS A 7 2.65 43.00 67.30
CA HIS A 7 2.66 43.10 65.83
C HIS A 7 3.65 42.09 65.16
N ARG A 8 3.56 41.68 63.88
CA ARG A 8 3.71 42.51 62.65
C ARG A 8 3.55 41.66 61.37
N ALA A 9 2.89 42.27 60.37
CA ALA A 9 3.05 42.19 58.89
C ALA A 9 3.60 40.91 58.21
N ALA A 10 2.93 40.44 57.15
CA ALA A 10 3.19 40.89 55.77
C ALA A 10 2.39 40.07 54.73
N ASP A 11 1.75 40.80 53.84
CA ASP A 11 1.63 40.58 52.39
C ASP A 11 0.82 39.43 51.76
N ALA A 12 -0.02 39.90 50.85
CA ALA A 12 -0.82 39.21 49.87
C ALA A 12 0.02 38.37 48.91
N VAL A 13 -0.45 37.16 48.57
CA VAL A 13 -0.15 36.51 47.29
C VAL A 13 -1.39 35.77 46.78
N LEU A 14 -2.08 36.44 45.87
CA LEU A 14 -2.59 35.96 44.58
C LEU A 14 -3.33 34.61 44.52
N ASP A 15 -4.64 34.78 44.36
CA ASP A 15 -5.55 34.02 43.52
C ASP A 15 -4.85 33.41 42.28
N GLY A 16 -4.82 32.07 42.23
CA GLY A 16 -4.13 31.29 41.20
C GLY A 16 -4.91 30.03 40.84
N ARG A 17 -6.24 30.12 40.72
CA ARG A 17 -7.01 29.09 40.02
C ARG A 17 -6.69 29.22 38.53
N ALA A 18 -5.82 28.36 38.02
CA ALA A 18 -5.57 28.22 36.60
C ALA A 18 -6.90 27.98 35.86
N ARG A 19 -7.38 29.02 35.17
CA ARG A 19 -8.47 28.92 34.20
C ARG A 19 -7.98 28.01 33.07
N VAL A 20 -8.54 26.81 33.00
CA VAL A 20 -8.50 26.00 31.79
C VAL A 20 -9.24 26.79 30.70
N PRO A 21 -8.61 27.11 29.56
CA PRO A 21 -9.31 27.80 28.47
C PRO A 21 -10.39 26.87 27.90
N PRO A 22 -11.59 27.39 27.57
CA PRO A 22 -12.63 26.57 26.97
C PRO A 22 -12.17 26.12 25.59
N ALA A 23 -12.26 24.81 25.35
CA ALA A 23 -12.06 24.20 24.04
C ALA A 23 -13.05 24.84 23.06
N ALA A 24 -12.56 25.73 22.19
CA ALA A 24 -13.32 26.23 21.07
C ALA A 24 -13.66 25.04 20.17
N ALA A 25 -14.94 24.73 20.10
CA ALA A 25 -15.51 23.72 19.21
C ALA A 25 -15.29 24.13 17.76
N ALA A 26 -14.15 23.75 17.18
CA ALA A 26 -13.99 23.62 15.73
C ALA A 26 -14.33 22.17 15.34
N GLY A 27 -15.58 21.78 15.60
CA GLY A 27 -16.16 20.55 15.06
C GLY A 27 -16.40 20.73 13.57
N ARG A 28 -15.35 20.68 12.75
CA ARG A 28 -15.53 20.41 11.33
C ARG A 28 -15.94 18.95 11.26
N ALA A 29 -17.24 18.70 11.11
CA ALA A 29 -17.75 17.37 10.84
C ALA A 29 -16.94 16.79 9.69
N VAL A 30 -16.14 15.76 9.98
CA VAL A 30 -15.53 14.92 8.95
C VAL A 30 -16.71 14.18 8.33
N THR A 31 -17.30 14.76 7.30
CA THR A 31 -18.24 14.05 6.45
C THR A 31 -17.47 12.88 5.84
N ALA A 32 -17.96 11.67 6.05
CA ALA A 32 -17.44 10.43 5.46
C ALA A 32 -17.61 10.37 3.92
N ASP A 33 -17.60 11.53 3.27
CA ASP A 33 -17.89 11.77 1.86
C ASP A 33 -16.78 12.63 1.21
N ALA A 34 -15.59 12.66 1.83
CA ALA A 34 -14.41 13.14 1.10
C ALA A 34 -14.27 12.22 -0.13
N PRO A 35 -14.35 12.77 -1.36
CA PRO A 35 -14.22 11.94 -2.55
C PRO A 35 -12.88 11.21 -2.46
N ALA A 36 -12.89 9.90 -2.78
CA ALA A 36 -11.66 9.13 -2.89
C ALA A 36 -10.63 9.93 -3.68
N PRO A 37 -9.33 9.90 -3.28
CA PRO A 37 -8.30 10.69 -3.93
C PRO A 37 -8.43 10.56 -5.45
N GLY A 38 -8.40 11.70 -6.12
CA GLY A 38 -8.63 11.79 -7.55
C GLY A 38 -7.74 10.82 -8.35
N PRO A 39 -8.15 10.48 -9.59
CA PRO A 39 -7.43 9.51 -10.41
C PRO A 39 -5.94 9.83 -10.50
N ILE A 40 -5.10 8.80 -10.29
CA ILE A 40 -3.64 8.90 -10.42
C ILE A 40 -3.35 9.32 -11.87
N ARG A 41 -2.61 10.41 -12.05
CA ARG A 41 -2.25 10.93 -13.38
C ARG A 41 -0.96 10.34 -13.92
N ASP A 42 0.00 10.06 -13.03
CA ASP A 42 1.27 9.38 -13.31
C ASP A 42 1.54 8.40 -12.16
N PRO A 43 1.70 7.09 -12.43
CA PRO A 43 1.98 6.10 -11.40
C PRO A 43 3.46 6.05 -10.98
N THR A 44 4.35 6.78 -11.66
CA THR A 44 5.79 6.73 -11.41
C THR A 44 6.17 7.03 -9.95
N PRO A 45 5.60 8.06 -9.29
CA PRO A 45 5.85 8.33 -7.87
C PRO A 45 5.41 7.19 -6.94
N LEU A 46 4.47 6.34 -7.37
CA LEU A 46 3.93 5.24 -6.57
C LEU A 46 4.76 3.96 -6.63
N ARG A 47 5.71 3.84 -7.57
CA ARG A 47 6.44 2.57 -7.79
C ARG A 47 7.17 2.08 -6.54
N GLY A 48 7.85 2.98 -5.84
CA GLY A 48 8.53 2.66 -4.59
C GLY A 48 7.55 2.17 -3.53
N ALA A 49 6.44 2.89 -3.34
CA ALA A 49 5.39 2.52 -2.39
C ALA A 49 4.80 1.15 -2.71
N LEU A 50 4.40 0.90 -3.96
CA LEU A 50 3.83 -0.38 -4.40
C LEU A 50 4.83 -1.54 -4.26
N SER A 51 6.13 -1.30 -4.47
CA SER A 51 7.17 -2.31 -4.21
C SER A 51 7.17 -2.73 -2.74
N ARG A 52 7.15 -1.76 -1.81
CA ARG A 52 7.09 -2.03 -0.36
C ARG A 52 5.81 -2.73 0.05
N LEU A 53 4.66 -2.34 -0.51
CA LEU A 53 3.39 -3.01 -0.23
C LEU A 53 3.37 -4.45 -0.77
N ASN A 54 4.00 -4.70 -1.92
CA ASN A 54 4.18 -6.05 -2.44
C ASN A 54 5.15 -6.87 -1.59
N GLU A 55 6.21 -6.28 -1.01
CA GLU A 55 7.07 -6.94 -0.01
C GLU A 55 6.27 -7.29 1.25
N ALA A 56 5.44 -6.38 1.76
CA ALA A 56 4.60 -6.62 2.93
C ALA A 56 3.66 -7.82 2.73
N ARG A 57 3.05 -7.95 1.56
CA ARG A 57 2.17 -9.09 1.19
C ARG A 57 2.89 -10.44 1.19
N LEU A 58 4.22 -10.45 1.13
CA LEU A 58 5.04 -11.67 1.14
C LEU A 58 5.60 -12.01 2.51
N ALA A 59 5.69 -11.00 3.38
CA ALA A 59 6.14 -11.21 4.74
C ALA A 59 5.03 -11.90 5.55
N PRO A 60 5.39 -12.79 6.49
CA PRO A 60 4.44 -13.39 7.42
C PRO A 60 3.62 -12.31 8.14
N GLU A 61 2.34 -12.58 8.36
CA GLU A 61 1.48 -11.69 9.16
C GLU A 61 2.09 -11.47 10.55
N ARG A 62 1.90 -10.26 11.10
CA ARG A 62 2.38 -9.87 12.43
C ARG A 62 3.90 -9.94 12.60
N SER A 63 4.64 -9.93 11.49
CA SER A 63 6.10 -9.91 11.50
C SER A 63 6.64 -8.49 11.38
N SER A 64 7.80 -8.25 11.99
CA SER A 64 8.57 -7.01 11.84
C SER A 64 8.79 -6.61 10.39
N ALA A 65 9.09 -7.60 9.54
CA ALA A 65 9.32 -7.39 8.12
C ALA A 65 8.05 -6.87 7.42
N ARG A 66 6.87 -7.42 7.77
CA ARG A 66 5.59 -6.98 7.22
C ARG A 66 5.25 -5.57 7.67
N LEU A 67 5.27 -5.30 8.97
CA LEU A 67 4.94 -3.97 9.49
C LEU A 67 5.91 -2.90 8.96
N GLY A 68 7.22 -3.18 8.93
CA GLY A 68 8.22 -2.27 8.38
C GLY A 68 8.00 -1.95 6.89
N ALA A 69 7.59 -2.95 6.11
CA ALA A 69 7.24 -2.77 4.70
C ALA A 69 5.93 -1.97 4.52
N LEU A 70 4.90 -2.21 5.34
CA LEU A 70 3.65 -1.43 5.34
C LEU A 70 3.91 0.04 5.68
N LEU A 71 4.67 0.32 6.75
CA LEU A 71 5.04 1.67 7.16
C LEU A 71 5.83 2.40 6.07
N SER A 72 6.85 1.74 5.50
CA SER A 72 7.63 2.29 4.39
C SER A 72 6.77 2.58 3.17
N GLY A 73 5.86 1.67 2.83
CA GLY A 73 4.93 1.83 1.71
C GLY A 73 3.96 2.99 1.93
N PHE A 74 3.38 3.08 3.13
CA PHE A 74 2.47 4.16 3.51
C PHE A 74 3.16 5.54 3.49
N GLU A 75 4.37 5.64 4.05
CA GLU A 75 5.15 6.89 4.06
C GLU A 75 5.43 7.39 2.63
N GLN A 76 5.86 6.47 1.74
CA GLN A 76 6.09 6.81 0.33
C GLN A 76 4.79 7.16 -0.41
N LEU A 77 3.69 6.48 -0.10
CA LEU A 77 2.38 6.79 -0.68
C LEU A 77 1.91 8.19 -0.27
N ALA A 78 2.01 8.52 1.02
CA ALA A 78 1.67 9.84 1.55
C ALA A 78 2.56 10.96 0.99
N ALA A 79 3.80 10.65 0.62
CA ALA A 79 4.69 11.59 -0.07
C ALA A 79 4.36 11.77 -1.56
N ALA A 80 3.79 10.74 -2.20
CA ALA A 80 3.45 10.73 -3.61
C ALA A 80 2.08 11.36 -3.93
N LEU A 81 1.16 11.40 -2.95
CA LEU A 81 -0.13 12.05 -3.10
C LEU A 81 0.02 13.58 -3.09
N PRO A 82 -0.66 14.31 -4.00
CA PRO A 82 -0.62 15.76 -4.02
C PRO A 82 -1.26 16.28 -2.73
N GLY A 83 -0.45 16.78 -1.80
CA GLY A 83 -0.94 17.54 -0.66
C GLY A 83 -1.30 18.95 -1.10
N GLU A 84 -2.46 19.46 -0.66
CA GLU A 84 -2.75 20.89 -0.68
C GLU A 84 -1.53 21.63 -0.07
N ASP A 85 -0.95 22.54 -0.87
CA ASP A 85 0.08 23.51 -0.47
C ASP A 85 0.95 23.11 0.72
N ARG A 86 1.84 22.14 0.52
CA ARG A 86 3.05 22.08 1.37
C ARG A 86 3.82 23.36 1.11
N LEU A 87 3.66 24.34 2.00
CA LEU A 87 4.52 25.52 2.09
C LEU A 87 5.97 25.07 1.89
N PRO A 88 6.73 25.72 0.98
CA PRO A 88 8.09 25.34 0.72
C PRO A 88 8.86 25.40 2.05
N SER A 89 9.47 24.27 2.41
CA SER A 89 10.32 24.19 3.60
C SER A 89 11.62 24.94 3.33
N GLU A 90 11.58 26.28 3.31
CA GLU A 90 12.76 27.12 3.02
C GLU A 90 13.78 27.20 4.16
N ASP A 91 13.54 26.54 5.30
CA ASP A 91 14.39 26.67 6.49
C ASP A 91 15.12 25.37 6.91
N ARG A 92 15.25 24.38 6.01
CA ARG A 92 15.91 23.10 6.36
C ARG A 92 17.43 23.20 6.17
N ARG A 93 18.17 23.35 7.28
CA ARG A 93 19.65 23.33 7.28
C ARG A 93 20.19 21.98 6.76
N PRO A 94 21.28 21.96 5.97
CA PRO A 94 21.90 20.71 5.55
C PRO A 94 22.51 20.01 6.77
N GLY A 95 21.92 18.89 7.20
CA GLY A 95 22.47 18.02 8.25
C GLY A 95 21.54 17.68 9.42
N GLU A 96 20.32 18.24 9.49
CA GLU A 96 19.47 18.10 10.69
C GLU A 96 18.46 16.92 10.63
N ASP A 97 18.25 16.30 9.47
CA ASP A 97 17.32 15.17 9.30
C ASP A 97 18.06 13.83 9.15
N ARG A 98 18.48 13.25 10.28
CA ARG A 98 18.73 11.80 10.34
C ARG A 98 17.77 11.12 11.31
N ARG A 99 16.54 11.62 11.40
CA ARG A 99 15.47 10.83 12.02
C ARG A 99 15.16 9.65 11.09
N PRO A 100 15.19 8.41 11.58
CA PRO A 100 14.82 7.28 10.77
C PRO A 100 13.38 7.48 10.27
N GLY A 101 13.10 7.10 9.01
CA GLY A 101 11.73 6.99 8.52
C GLY A 101 10.92 6.00 9.37
N ALA A 102 9.60 5.94 9.20
CA ALA A 102 8.72 5.21 10.12
C ALA A 102 9.15 3.74 10.33
N ALA A 103 9.63 3.09 9.27
CA ALA A 103 10.16 1.72 9.34
C ALA A 103 11.50 1.60 10.08
N GLY A 104 12.37 2.60 9.98
CA GLY A 104 13.62 2.63 10.76
C GLY A 104 13.36 2.88 12.24
N ALA A 105 12.42 3.76 12.56
CA ALA A 105 11.99 4.00 13.95
C ALA A 105 11.39 2.74 14.57
N LEU A 106 10.60 1.96 13.81
CA LEU A 106 10.10 0.67 14.26
C LEU A 106 11.24 -0.32 14.50
N ALA A 107 12.21 -0.43 13.59
CA ALA A 107 13.34 -1.35 13.74
C ALA A 107 14.18 -1.01 14.99
N GLU A 108 14.39 0.28 15.27
CA GLU A 108 15.04 0.74 16.51
C GLU A 108 14.21 0.36 17.75
N LEU A 109 12.90 0.63 17.72
CA LEU A 109 12.00 0.26 18.83
C LEU A 109 11.97 -1.25 19.07
N GLU A 110 11.91 -2.06 18.02
CA GLU A 110 11.94 -3.52 18.14
C GLU A 110 13.28 -4.02 18.67
N GLY A 111 14.40 -3.38 18.28
CA GLY A 111 15.71 -3.66 18.87
C GLY A 111 15.73 -3.40 20.37
N LEU A 112 15.09 -2.32 20.84
CA LEU A 112 14.93 -2.02 22.26
C LEU A 112 13.97 -2.99 22.98
N LEU A 113 12.91 -3.44 22.30
CA LEU A 113 11.91 -4.37 22.86
C LEU A 113 12.30 -5.85 22.74
N ALA A 114 13.42 -6.16 22.09
CA ALA A 114 13.99 -7.51 22.03
C ALA A 114 14.76 -7.89 23.31
N GLU A 115 14.85 -6.97 24.28
CA GLU A 115 15.31 -7.28 25.63
C GLU A 115 14.35 -8.29 26.31
N PRO A 116 14.89 -9.27 27.06
CA PRO A 116 14.07 -10.30 27.70
C PRO A 116 12.92 -9.70 28.52
N GLY A 117 11.68 -10.00 28.12
CA GLY A 117 10.45 -9.56 28.81
C GLY A 117 9.68 -8.43 28.14
N LEU A 118 10.17 -7.85 27.04
CA LEU A 118 9.50 -6.78 26.30
C LEU A 118 8.95 -7.19 24.92
N GLU A 119 9.19 -8.44 24.50
CA GLU A 119 8.82 -8.98 23.19
C GLU A 119 7.30 -8.98 22.97
N THR A 120 6.55 -9.16 24.07
CA THR A 120 5.09 -9.11 24.08
C THR A 120 4.57 -7.73 23.67
N GLY A 121 5.25 -6.66 24.07
CA GLY A 121 4.88 -5.29 23.71
C GLY A 121 5.04 -5.02 22.21
N ALA A 122 6.16 -5.48 21.63
CA ALA A 122 6.40 -5.36 20.19
C ALA A 122 5.40 -6.17 19.37
N ALA A 123 5.08 -7.39 19.81
CA ALA A 123 4.08 -8.23 19.16
C ALA A 123 2.67 -7.59 19.20
N ALA A 124 2.27 -7.06 20.35
CA ALA A 124 0.99 -6.36 20.50
C ALA A 124 0.91 -5.14 19.56
N LEU A 125 1.98 -4.34 19.48
CA LEU A 125 2.02 -3.18 18.59
C LEU A 125 1.80 -3.59 17.12
N ARG A 126 2.45 -4.67 16.66
CA ARG A 126 2.24 -5.21 15.30
C ARG A 126 0.80 -5.64 15.07
N GLU A 127 0.21 -6.35 16.02
CA GLU A 127 -1.19 -6.80 15.93
C GLU A 127 -2.18 -5.63 15.84
N TYR A 128 -1.91 -4.50 16.51
CA TYR A 128 -2.75 -3.31 16.42
C TYR A 128 -2.51 -2.48 15.16
N LEU A 129 -1.25 -2.28 14.75
CA LEU A 129 -0.93 -1.35 13.67
C LEU A 129 -1.15 -1.93 12.27
N GLU A 130 -0.89 -3.22 12.06
CA GLU A 130 -1.02 -3.82 10.72
C GLU A 130 -2.44 -3.62 10.12
N PRO A 131 -3.55 -3.96 10.81
CA PRO A 131 -4.88 -3.80 10.23
C PRO A 131 -5.26 -2.34 9.95
N ILE A 132 -4.75 -1.41 10.76
CA ILE A 132 -4.99 0.03 10.60
C ILE A 132 -4.28 0.52 9.34
N LEU A 133 -3.00 0.19 9.19
CA LEU A 133 -2.21 0.59 8.02
C LEU A 133 -2.78 -0.02 6.75
N GLU A 134 -3.15 -1.30 6.76
CA GLU A 134 -3.80 -1.95 5.62
C GLU A 134 -5.06 -1.21 5.21
N ARG A 135 -5.94 -0.87 6.16
CA ARG A 135 -7.18 -0.14 5.84
C ARG A 135 -6.92 1.25 5.25
N LEU A 136 -5.93 1.97 5.78
CA LEU A 136 -5.53 3.27 5.24
C LEU A 136 -4.95 3.14 3.84
N ILE A 137 -4.07 2.17 3.60
CA ILE A 137 -3.47 1.91 2.29
C ILE A 137 -4.55 1.55 1.26
N GLU A 138 -5.49 0.66 1.60
CA GLU A 138 -6.61 0.31 0.71
C GLU A 138 -7.43 1.56 0.34
N ALA A 139 -7.75 2.42 1.31
CA ALA A 139 -8.47 3.67 1.03
C ALA A 139 -7.66 4.65 0.15
N LEU A 140 -6.37 4.85 0.43
CA LEU A 140 -5.50 5.75 -0.34
C LEU A 140 -5.27 5.28 -1.77
N LEU A 141 -5.32 3.97 -2.01
CA LEU A 141 -5.20 3.37 -3.34
C LEU A 141 -6.55 3.17 -4.05
N ASP A 142 -7.61 3.78 -3.51
CA ASP A 142 -8.99 3.72 -4.02
C ASP A 142 -9.51 2.26 -4.09
N HIS A 143 -9.31 1.47 -3.05
CA HIS A 143 -9.81 0.09 -2.97
C HIS A 143 -9.32 -0.87 -4.09
N PRO A 144 -8.00 -1.10 -4.23
CA PRO A 144 -7.45 -2.03 -5.21
C PRO A 144 -7.92 -3.48 -4.99
N GLU A 145 -8.36 -3.87 -3.80
CA GLU A 145 -8.95 -5.18 -3.49
C GLU A 145 -10.19 -5.52 -4.32
N ARG A 146 -10.76 -4.53 -5.02
CA ARG A 146 -11.94 -4.67 -5.89
C ARG A 146 -11.59 -4.69 -7.37
N ARG A 147 -10.31 -4.76 -7.72
CA ARG A 147 -9.83 -4.75 -9.11
C ARG A 147 -8.85 -5.87 -9.38
N LEU A 148 -9.14 -6.67 -10.40
CA LEU A 148 -8.27 -7.72 -10.92
C LEU A 148 -7.92 -7.43 -12.38
N ALA A 149 -6.64 -7.15 -12.67
CA ALA A 149 -6.12 -7.07 -14.02
C ALA A 149 -5.75 -8.48 -14.52
N VAL A 150 -6.33 -8.86 -15.65
CA VAL A 150 -6.18 -10.17 -16.27
C VAL A 150 -5.57 -10.04 -17.67
N TYR A 151 -4.59 -10.88 -17.97
CA TYR A 151 -3.91 -10.97 -19.28
C TYR A 151 -4.01 -12.36 -19.94
N GLY A 152 -4.62 -13.34 -19.27
CA GLY A 152 -4.55 -14.74 -19.66
C GLY A 152 -5.87 -15.49 -19.49
N SER A 153 -5.80 -16.71 -18.97
CA SER A 153 -6.89 -17.70 -19.03
C SER A 153 -8.15 -17.37 -18.22
N LEU A 154 -8.13 -16.32 -17.38
CA LEU A 154 -9.31 -15.82 -16.66
C LEU A 154 -10.14 -14.81 -17.48
N LEU A 155 -9.68 -14.38 -18.66
CA LEU A 155 -10.41 -13.44 -19.52
C LEU A 155 -11.77 -14.03 -19.97
N PRO A 156 -12.79 -13.19 -20.24
CA PRO A 156 -14.04 -13.66 -20.82
C PRO A 156 -13.83 -14.47 -22.10
N GLY A 157 -14.37 -15.69 -22.14
CA GLY A 157 -14.23 -16.62 -23.26
C GLY A 157 -13.03 -17.58 -23.17
N GLU A 158 -12.14 -17.41 -22.20
CA GLU A 158 -11.01 -18.32 -21.98
C GLU A 158 -11.36 -19.47 -21.02
N ASN A 159 -10.55 -20.54 -21.05
CA ASN A 159 -10.81 -21.80 -20.35
C ASN A 159 -11.08 -21.66 -18.84
N ASN A 160 -10.41 -20.72 -18.17
CA ASN A 160 -10.49 -20.56 -16.72
C ASN A 160 -11.40 -19.40 -16.31
N HIS A 161 -12.13 -18.78 -17.25
CA HIS A 161 -13.04 -17.68 -16.97
C HIS A 161 -14.09 -18.03 -15.90
N HIS A 162 -14.49 -19.30 -15.83
CA HIS A 162 -15.45 -19.79 -14.83
C HIS A 162 -15.02 -19.50 -13.38
N HIS A 163 -13.73 -19.28 -13.10
CA HIS A 163 -13.26 -18.86 -11.79
C HIS A 163 -13.69 -17.43 -11.41
N VAL A 164 -13.97 -16.55 -12.36
CA VAL A 164 -14.39 -15.17 -12.09
C VAL A 164 -15.78 -14.86 -12.63
N ALA A 165 -16.40 -15.79 -13.36
CA ALA A 165 -17.68 -15.60 -14.04
C ALA A 165 -18.85 -15.28 -13.10
N THR A 166 -18.81 -15.76 -11.85
CA THR A 166 -19.86 -15.49 -10.84
C THR A 166 -19.72 -14.10 -10.19
N LEU A 167 -18.60 -13.41 -10.39
CA LEU A 167 -18.35 -12.10 -9.80
C LEU A 167 -19.09 -11.01 -10.60
N VAL A 168 -20.13 -10.45 -10.00
CA VAL A 168 -20.87 -9.33 -10.59
C VAL A 168 -19.97 -8.10 -10.66
N GLY A 169 -19.82 -7.53 -11.84
CA GLY A 169 -18.88 -6.46 -12.09
C GLY A 169 -18.82 -6.05 -13.55
N ARG A 170 -17.79 -5.28 -13.88
CA ARG A 170 -17.54 -4.81 -15.25
C ARG A 170 -16.11 -5.10 -15.68
N TRP A 171 -15.94 -5.31 -16.97
CA TRP A 171 -14.62 -5.48 -17.59
C TRP A 171 -14.22 -4.19 -18.32
N VAL A 172 -13.05 -3.66 -17.98
CA VAL A 172 -12.50 -2.43 -18.57
C VAL A 172 -11.17 -2.74 -19.24
N ALA A 173 -10.96 -2.25 -20.46
CA ALA A 173 -9.67 -2.41 -21.13
C ALA A 173 -8.60 -1.55 -20.43
N GLY A 174 -7.39 -2.10 -20.30
CA GLY A 174 -6.26 -1.36 -19.76
C GLY A 174 -4.91 -1.90 -20.21
N THR A 175 -3.86 -1.27 -19.72
CA THR A 175 -2.48 -1.58 -20.07
C THR A 175 -1.58 -1.45 -18.85
N VAL A 176 -0.75 -2.48 -18.60
CA VAL A 176 0.21 -2.54 -17.49
C VAL A 176 1.64 -2.58 -18.05
N GLU A 177 2.60 -2.04 -17.31
CA GLU A 177 4.01 -2.12 -17.70
C GLU A 177 4.65 -3.44 -17.26
N GLY A 178 5.36 -4.07 -18.19
CA GLY A 178 6.08 -5.32 -17.99
C GLY A 178 6.13 -6.17 -19.24
N THR A 179 6.61 -7.40 -19.06
CA THR A 179 6.79 -8.35 -20.16
C THR A 179 5.82 -9.52 -19.98
N LEU A 180 5.16 -9.91 -21.08
CA LEU A 180 4.36 -11.12 -21.13
C LEU A 180 5.19 -12.23 -21.80
N HIS A 181 5.35 -13.36 -21.10
CA HIS A 181 5.97 -14.55 -21.65
C HIS A 181 4.88 -15.51 -22.14
N ASP A 182 4.99 -15.97 -23.38
CA ASP A 182 4.00 -16.84 -24.01
C ASP A 182 3.92 -18.25 -23.38
N ARG A 183 2.88 -18.97 -23.77
CA ARG A 183 2.62 -20.36 -23.39
C ARG A 183 3.87 -21.24 -23.63
N GLY A 184 4.23 -22.05 -22.64
CA GLY A 184 5.40 -22.95 -22.71
C GLY A 184 6.65 -22.48 -21.97
N TRP A 185 6.66 -21.25 -21.43
CA TRP A 185 7.78 -20.71 -20.65
C TRP A 185 7.68 -20.98 -19.14
N ALA A 186 6.45 -21.11 -18.61
CA ALA A 186 6.19 -21.56 -17.24
C ALA A 186 6.16 -23.10 -17.21
N ALA A 187 7.18 -23.71 -16.62
CA ALA A 187 7.28 -25.17 -16.49
C ALA A 187 6.15 -25.71 -15.60
N ARG A 188 5.00 -26.06 -16.22
CA ARG A 188 4.01 -27.12 -15.87
C ARG A 188 2.58 -26.83 -16.37
N GLN A 189 2.19 -25.59 -16.67
CA GLN A 189 0.75 -25.26 -16.89
C GLN A 189 0.39 -24.61 -18.24
N GLY A 190 1.35 -24.24 -19.10
CA GLY A 190 1.02 -23.82 -20.48
C GLY A 190 0.26 -22.50 -20.63
N TYR A 191 0.19 -21.67 -19.59
CA TYR A 191 -0.42 -20.33 -19.62
C TYR A 191 0.63 -19.22 -19.70
N PRO A 192 0.29 -18.02 -20.21
CA PRO A 192 1.23 -16.91 -20.27
C PRO A 192 1.63 -16.43 -18.87
N GLY A 193 2.80 -15.81 -18.75
CA GLY A 193 3.35 -15.32 -17.48
C GLY A 193 3.72 -13.85 -17.55
N PHE A 194 3.16 -13.03 -16.67
CA PHE A 194 3.49 -11.61 -16.56
C PHE A 194 4.69 -11.38 -15.62
N VAL A 195 5.64 -10.56 -16.06
CA VAL A 195 6.75 -10.08 -15.22
C VAL A 195 6.69 -8.55 -15.20
N PRO A 196 6.51 -7.91 -14.01
CA PRO A 196 6.55 -6.46 -13.89
C PRO A 196 7.89 -5.92 -14.38
N GLY A 197 7.85 -4.80 -15.11
CA GLY A 197 9.04 -4.18 -15.68
C GLY A 197 8.94 -2.66 -15.67
N THR A 198 10.10 -2.03 -15.90
CA THR A 198 10.25 -0.57 -16.01
C THR A 198 10.84 -0.16 -17.37
N SER A 199 11.02 -1.12 -18.28
CA SER A 199 11.65 -0.94 -19.61
C SER A 199 10.76 -0.24 -20.64
N GLY A 200 9.52 0.08 -20.29
CA GLY A 200 8.53 0.65 -21.21
C GLY A 200 7.73 -0.38 -22.01
N ASP A 201 8.02 -1.69 -21.86
CA ASP A 201 7.17 -2.74 -22.42
C ASP A 201 5.78 -2.68 -21.79
N ARG A 202 4.75 -2.85 -22.62
CA ARG A 202 3.35 -2.72 -22.21
C ARG A 202 2.55 -3.97 -22.56
N VAL A 203 1.82 -4.49 -21.59
CA VAL A 203 0.95 -5.66 -21.72
C VAL A 203 -0.50 -5.21 -21.69
N THR A 204 -1.27 -5.63 -22.69
CA THR A 204 -2.72 -5.41 -22.72
C THR A 204 -3.40 -6.30 -21.68
N VAL A 205 -4.29 -5.71 -20.89
CA VAL A 205 -5.09 -6.40 -19.87
C VAL A 205 -6.57 -6.04 -20.00
N LYS A 206 -7.43 -6.87 -19.41
CA LYS A 206 -8.77 -6.43 -18.99
C LYS A 206 -8.84 -6.43 -17.48
N VAL A 207 -9.37 -5.35 -16.92
CA VAL A 207 -9.59 -5.21 -15.48
C VAL A 207 -11.02 -5.58 -15.16
N LEU A 208 -11.20 -6.61 -14.35
CA LEU A 208 -12.47 -6.90 -13.69
C LEU A 208 -12.57 -6.00 -12.45
N GLU A 209 -13.58 -5.14 -12.42
CA GLU A 209 -13.96 -4.39 -11.23
C GLU A 209 -15.21 -5.03 -10.61
N SER A 210 -15.11 -5.48 -9.36
CA SER A 210 -16.20 -6.18 -8.67
C SER A 210 -16.10 -6.01 -7.16
N LEU A 211 -17.24 -5.78 -6.52
CA LEU A 211 -17.35 -5.77 -5.05
C LEU A 211 -17.21 -7.17 -4.43
N GLY A 212 -17.34 -8.24 -5.23
CA GLY A 212 -17.20 -9.62 -4.75
C GLY A 212 -15.78 -10.18 -4.83
N LEU A 213 -14.82 -9.42 -5.36
CA LEU A 213 -13.40 -9.84 -5.40
C LEU A 213 -12.78 -10.08 -4.02
N PRO A 214 -13.03 -9.25 -2.97
CA PRO A 214 -12.53 -9.48 -1.62
C PRO A 214 -12.77 -10.90 -1.11
N ASP A 215 -13.97 -11.44 -1.34
CA ASP A 215 -14.37 -12.78 -0.88
C ASP A 215 -13.84 -13.91 -1.78
N ALA A 216 -13.33 -13.58 -2.97
CA ALA A 216 -12.85 -14.55 -3.95
C ALA A 216 -11.34 -14.77 -3.91
N TRP A 217 -10.60 -13.91 -3.21
CA TRP A 217 -9.15 -13.84 -3.28
C TRP A 217 -8.45 -15.13 -2.87
N ASP A 218 -8.85 -15.76 -1.76
CA ASP A 218 -8.24 -17.01 -1.28
C ASP A 218 -8.39 -18.14 -2.29
N ARG A 219 -9.57 -18.26 -2.92
CA ARG A 219 -9.84 -19.28 -3.93
C ARG A 219 -9.06 -19.02 -5.22
N LEU A 220 -8.92 -17.76 -5.63
CA LEU A 220 -8.13 -17.39 -6.82
C LEU A 220 -6.64 -17.65 -6.58
N ASP A 221 -6.12 -17.31 -5.39
CA ASP A 221 -4.72 -17.58 -5.03
C ASP A 221 -4.43 -19.08 -4.98
N ALA A 222 -5.35 -19.89 -4.44
CA ALA A 222 -5.23 -21.34 -4.42
C ALA A 222 -5.23 -21.95 -5.83
N PHE A 223 -6.04 -21.40 -6.75
CA PHE A 223 -6.08 -21.85 -8.14
C PHE A 223 -4.78 -21.51 -8.89
N GLU A 224 -4.29 -20.28 -8.75
CA GLU A 224 -3.06 -19.80 -9.39
C GLU A 224 -1.81 -20.54 -8.86
N GLY A 225 -1.83 -20.92 -7.57
CA GLY A 225 -0.84 -21.76 -6.93
C GLY A 225 0.55 -21.11 -6.86
N GLU A 226 1.61 -21.91 -6.67
CA GLU A 226 2.96 -21.37 -6.48
C GLU A 226 3.58 -20.73 -7.74
N ALA A 227 3.02 -21.00 -8.91
CA ALA A 227 3.54 -20.51 -10.18
C ALA A 227 3.30 -19.01 -10.36
N TYR A 228 2.21 -18.53 -9.77
CA TYR A 228 1.76 -17.15 -9.90
C TYR A 228 1.57 -16.52 -8.53
N ARG A 229 1.69 -15.20 -8.47
CA ARG A 229 1.62 -14.45 -7.22
C ARG A 229 0.89 -13.14 -7.43
N ARG A 230 -0.12 -12.89 -6.61
CA ARG A 230 -0.84 -11.62 -6.63
C ARG A 230 0.06 -10.49 -6.15
N ILE A 231 0.11 -9.41 -6.91
CA ILE A 231 0.77 -8.16 -6.58
C ILE A 231 -0.13 -6.98 -6.93
N LEU A 232 0.15 -5.82 -6.33
CA LEU A 232 -0.36 -4.54 -6.77
C LEU A 232 0.49 -4.01 -7.92
N ALA A 233 -0.17 -3.57 -9.00
CA ALA A 233 0.47 -2.89 -10.11
C ALA A 233 -0.38 -1.70 -10.60
N PRO A 234 0.25 -0.61 -11.04
CA PRO A 234 -0.46 0.47 -11.71
C PRO A 234 -0.90 0.01 -13.10
N VAL A 235 -2.17 0.23 -13.43
CA VAL A 235 -2.76 -0.09 -14.73
C VAL A 235 -3.39 1.17 -15.29
N GLU A 236 -3.04 1.50 -16.53
CA GLU A 236 -3.69 2.56 -17.28
C GLU A 236 -4.98 2.01 -17.86
N MET A 237 -6.12 2.48 -17.37
CA MET A 237 -7.45 2.02 -17.75
C MET A 237 -8.15 3.06 -18.62
N LYS A 238 -8.98 2.61 -19.56
CA LYS A 238 -9.87 3.54 -20.28
C LYS A 238 -10.92 4.11 -19.32
N LYS A 239 -11.10 5.43 -19.31
CA LYS A 239 -12.16 6.08 -18.56
C LYS A 239 -13.50 5.69 -19.18
N THR A 240 -14.43 5.19 -18.36
CA THR A 240 -15.80 4.97 -18.81
C THR A 240 -16.58 6.28 -18.67
N GLY A 241 -16.72 7.00 -19.78
CA GLY A 241 -17.54 8.22 -19.87
C GLY A 241 -18.22 8.31 -21.25
N THR A 242 -19.44 8.82 -21.28
CA THR A 242 -20.32 8.93 -22.46
C THR A 242 -19.91 10.03 -23.46
N GLY A 243 -18.65 10.49 -23.44
CA GLY A 243 -18.15 11.55 -24.30
C GLY A 243 -17.06 11.05 -25.23
N ALA A 244 -17.06 11.50 -26.48
CA ALA A 244 -16.08 11.18 -27.50
C ALA A 244 -14.70 11.78 -27.14
N GLY A 245 -13.92 11.03 -26.34
CA GLY A 245 -12.53 11.32 -26.00
C GLY A 245 -11.92 10.11 -25.31
N SER A 246 -10.80 9.59 -25.81
CA SER A 246 -10.06 8.47 -25.21
C SER A 246 -9.27 8.96 -23.98
N GLU A 247 -9.97 9.33 -22.91
CA GLU A 247 -9.33 9.69 -21.64
C GLU A 247 -8.93 8.40 -20.90
N THR A 248 -7.69 8.34 -20.42
CA THR A 248 -7.19 7.23 -19.59
C THR A 248 -7.01 7.66 -18.15
N VAL A 249 -7.06 6.70 -17.23
CA VAL A 249 -6.87 6.89 -15.80
C VAL A 249 -5.97 5.79 -15.27
N TRP A 250 -5.00 6.13 -14.43
CA TRP A 250 -4.25 5.11 -13.70
C TRP A 250 -5.01 4.67 -12.45
N ARG A 251 -5.12 3.36 -12.28
CA ARG A 251 -5.61 2.72 -11.05
C ARG A 251 -4.63 1.66 -10.61
N VAL A 252 -4.56 1.42 -9.31
CA VAL A 252 -3.81 0.27 -8.79
C VAL A 252 -4.72 -0.96 -8.83
N CYS A 253 -4.24 -2.02 -9.45
CA CYS A 253 -4.99 -3.27 -9.59
C CYS A 253 -4.20 -4.42 -9.00
N ASN A 254 -4.90 -5.46 -8.55
CA ASN A 254 -4.28 -6.76 -8.33
C ASN A 254 -3.99 -7.41 -9.69
N ILE A 255 -2.82 -8.03 -9.83
CA ILE A 255 -2.42 -8.82 -11.01
C ILE A 255 -1.56 -10.00 -10.55
N TYR A 256 -1.70 -11.14 -11.22
CA TYR A 256 -0.86 -12.31 -10.97
C TYR A 256 0.44 -12.22 -11.77
N GLN A 257 1.60 -12.12 -11.11
CA GLN A 257 2.90 -12.20 -11.77
C GLN A 257 3.49 -13.61 -11.70
N LEU A 258 4.38 -13.93 -12.64
CA LEU A 258 5.15 -15.17 -12.64
C LEU A 258 6.22 -15.14 -11.52
N THR A 259 6.20 -16.15 -10.64
CA THR A 259 7.17 -16.29 -9.56
C THR A 259 8.54 -16.73 -10.08
N ALA A 260 9.61 -16.47 -9.32
CA ALA A 260 10.95 -16.91 -9.69
C ALA A 260 11.06 -18.43 -9.88
N ARG A 261 10.25 -19.22 -9.17
CA ARG A 261 10.20 -20.69 -9.30
C ARG A 261 9.66 -21.14 -10.66
N ALA A 262 8.77 -20.36 -11.25
CA ALA A 262 8.17 -20.63 -12.55
C ALA A 262 8.83 -19.85 -13.70
N ARG A 263 9.76 -18.93 -13.39
CA ARG A 263 10.57 -18.23 -14.41
C ARG A 263 11.63 -19.17 -14.99
N PRO A 264 11.87 -19.13 -16.30
CA PRO A 264 12.97 -19.89 -16.89
C PRO A 264 14.33 -19.34 -16.43
N ALA A 265 15.31 -20.22 -16.31
CA ALA A 265 16.72 -19.84 -16.18
C ALA A 265 17.11 -18.93 -17.35
N ARG A 266 17.82 -17.82 -17.08
CA ARG A 266 18.25 -16.88 -18.12
C ARG A 266 19.03 -17.64 -19.20
N ALA A 267 18.72 -17.39 -20.47
CA ALA A 267 19.40 -18.00 -21.63
C ALA A 267 20.94 -17.70 -21.72
N ARG A 268 21.52 -17.00 -20.74
CA ARG A 268 22.96 -16.73 -20.67
C ARG A 268 23.80 -17.88 -20.09
N ASP A 269 23.18 -18.88 -19.47
CA ASP A 269 23.92 -20.02 -18.87
C ASP A 269 24.01 -21.27 -19.77
N ARG A 270 23.49 -21.24 -21.01
CA ARG A 270 23.59 -22.36 -21.97
C ARG A 270 24.79 -22.28 -22.91
N LYS A 271 25.79 -21.45 -22.61
CA LYS A 271 27.01 -21.33 -23.43
C LYS A 271 28.27 -21.54 -22.58
N ARG A 272 28.39 -22.73 -21.99
CA ARG A 272 29.65 -23.24 -21.44
C ARG A 272 29.62 -24.78 -21.40
N ASP A 273 29.50 -25.38 -22.57
CA ASP A 273 30.05 -26.72 -22.77
C ASP A 273 31.43 -26.55 -23.43
N PRO A 274 32.53 -26.99 -22.79
CA PRO A 274 33.82 -27.06 -23.44
C PRO A 274 33.84 -28.24 -24.43
N ALA A 275 34.43 -27.97 -25.60
CA ALA A 275 34.81 -28.98 -26.59
C ALA A 275 35.96 -29.86 -26.09
#